data_AF-A0A2J7ZUH8-F1
#
_entry.id   AF-A0A2J7ZUH8-F1
#
_cell.length_a   1.000
_cell.length_b   1.000
_cell.length_c   1.000
_cell.angle_alpha   90.00
_cell.angle_beta   90.00
_cell.angle_gamma   90.00
#
_symmetry.space_group_name_H-M   'P 1'
#
loop_
_entity.id
_entity.type
_entity.pdbx_description
1 polymer ?
#
loop_
_entity_poly.entity_id
_entity_poly.type
_entity_poly.pdbx_seq_one_letter_code
_entity_poly.pdbx_strand_id
1 'polypeptide(L)' 'VISDHGLEGRVVMEGEVPHERARDFMVRGHVFVNASLTEAFCMALVEAAAAGLVVVSTAVGGVPEVRSPTPSG' A
#
# COMPACT_ATOMS: atom_id res chain seq x y z
N VAL A 1 -1.58 5.11 20.89
CA VAL A 1 -2.29 4.30 19.88
C VAL A 1 -1.75 2.87 19.79
N ILE A 2 -0.48 2.64 19.43
CA ILE A 2 0.05 1.27 19.29
C ILE A 2 0.06 0.52 20.64
N SER A 3 0.58 1.17 21.70
CA SER A 3 0.59 0.60 23.05
C SER A 3 -0.80 0.42 23.66
N ASP A 4 -1.72 1.34 23.36
CA ASP A 4 -3.10 1.25 23.83
C ASP A 4 -3.84 0.02 23.27
N HIS A 5 -3.31 -0.58 22.19
CA HIS A 5 -3.82 -1.80 21.56
C HIS A 5 -2.90 -3.01 21.71
N GLY A 6 -1.79 -2.90 22.47
CA GLY A 6 -0.84 -4.00 22.70
C GLY A 6 -0.14 -4.52 21.43
N LEU A 7 0.09 -3.63 20.46
CA LEU A 7 0.62 -3.98 19.12
C LEU A 7 2.13 -3.76 18.96
N GLU A 8 2.87 -3.45 20.03
CA GLU A 8 4.29 -3.04 19.94
C GLU A 8 5.20 -4.10 19.30
N GLY A 9 4.88 -5.39 19.44
CA GLY A 9 5.65 -6.48 18.82
C GLY A 9 5.24 -6.83 17.38
N ARG A 10 4.23 -6.15 16.83
CA ARG A 10 3.63 -6.46 15.53
C ARG A 10 3.65 -5.28 14.56
N VAL A 11 3.80 -4.06 15.05
CA VAL A 11 3.80 -2.83 14.25
C VAL A 11 5.18 -2.19 14.33
N VAL A 12 5.77 -1.93 13.17
CA VAL A 12 7.00 -1.15 13.06
C VAL A 12 6.67 0.17 12.37
N MET A 13 7.01 1.28 13.03
CA MET A 13 6.85 2.63 12.48
C MET A 13 8.19 3.09 11.93
N GLU A 14 8.38 2.96 10.62
CA GLU A 14 9.67 3.21 9.96
C GLU A 14 9.94 4.71 9.72
N GLY A 15 8.92 5.55 9.90
CA GLY A 15 9.02 7.00 9.66
C GLY A 15 9.14 7.33 8.18
N GLU A 16 9.87 8.40 7.86
CA GLU A 16 10.13 8.80 6.48
C GLU A 16 11.15 7.86 5.83
N VAL A 17 10.76 7.22 4.73
CA VAL A 17 11.65 6.38 3.92
C VAL A 17 12.02 7.17 2.66
N PRO A 18 13.32 7.41 2.39
CA PRO A 18 13.76 8.04 1.15
C PRO A 18 13.26 7.25 -0.06
N HIS A 19 12.81 7.96 -1.10
CA HIS A 19 12.24 7.34 -2.30
C HIS A 19 13.17 6.29 -2.95
N GLU A 20 14.49 6.53 -2.91
CA GLU A 20 15.52 5.59 -3.39
C GLU A 20 15.44 4.21 -2.73
N ARG A 21 14.98 4.17 -1.48
CA ARG A 21 14.84 2.95 -0.66
C ARG A 21 13.40 2.45 -0.60
N ALA A 22 12.44 3.13 -1.23
CA ALA A 22 11.03 2.77 -1.18
C ALA A 22 10.79 1.36 -1.71
N ARG A 23 11.42 1.00 -2.84
CA ARG A 23 11.35 -0.36 -3.40
C ARG A 23 11.83 -1.41 -2.40
N ASP A 24 13.04 -1.24 -1.87
CA ASP A 24 13.65 -2.20 -0.94
C ASP A 24 12.85 -2.30 0.37
N PHE A 25 12.17 -1.22 0.74
CA PHE A 25 11.23 -1.21 1.83
C PHE A 25 9.96 -2.01 1.51
N MET A 26 9.33 -1.77 0.35
CA MET A 26 8.08 -2.42 -0.04
C MET A 26 8.26 -3.93 -0.23
N VAL A 27 9.36 -4.40 -0.81
CA VAL A 27 9.59 -5.86 -1.02
C VAL A 27 9.70 -6.66 0.29
N ARG A 28 9.84 -6.01 1.45
CA ARG A 28 9.76 -6.68 2.77
C ARG A 28 8.34 -7.13 3.11
N GLY A 29 7.34 -6.56 2.45
CA GLY A 29 5.92 -6.84 2.65
C GLY A 29 5.32 -7.68 1.54
N HIS A 30 4.17 -8.28 1.83
CA HIS A 30 3.38 -9.06 0.86
C HIS A 30 2.16 -8.26 0.34
N VAL A 31 1.68 -7.31 1.15
CA VAL A 31 0.47 -6.53 0.89
C VAL A 31 0.77 -5.07 1.18
N PHE A 32 0.38 -4.19 0.25
CA PHE A 32 0.38 -2.75 0.44
C PHE A 32 -1.06 -2.28 0.66
N VAL A 33 -1.31 -1.58 1.77
CA VAL A 33 -2.65 -1.08 2.11
C VAL A 33 -2.63 0.44 2.12
N ASN A 34 -3.50 1.05 1.32
CA ASN A 34 -3.72 2.49 1.32
C ASN A 34 -5.15 2.82 1.75
N ALA A 35 -5.29 3.35 2.96
CA ALA A 35 -6.58 3.72 3.55
C ALA A 35 -6.84 5.24 3.51
N SER A 36 -6.43 5.91 2.44
CA SER A 36 -6.61 7.36 2.29
C SER A 36 -8.06 7.72 1.95
N LEU A 37 -8.57 8.84 2.48
CA LEU A 37 -9.92 9.34 2.19
C LEU A 37 -10.05 10.03 0.82
N THR A 38 -8.94 10.56 0.29
CA THR A 38 -8.86 11.19 -1.04
C THR A 38 -7.48 10.96 -1.65
N GLU A 39 -7.42 10.44 -2.88
CA GLU A 39 -6.18 10.35 -3.65
C GLU A 39 -6.38 10.90 -5.06
N ALA A 40 -5.52 11.83 -5.46
CA ALA A 40 -5.51 12.37 -6.82
C ALA A 40 -4.73 11.45 -7.78
N PHE A 41 -3.59 10.92 -7.34
CA PHE A 41 -2.81 9.89 -8.02
C PHE A 41 -1.79 9.33 -7.02
N CYS A 42 -1.98 8.11 -6.55
CA CYS A 42 -1.04 7.54 -5.60
C CYS A 42 0.14 6.91 -6.30
N MET A 43 1.27 7.62 -6.33
CA MET A 43 2.52 7.05 -6.84
C MET A 43 2.94 5.82 -6.02
N ALA A 44 2.65 5.79 -4.72
CA ALA A 44 2.96 4.63 -3.88
C ALA A 44 2.16 3.36 -4.26
N LEU A 45 0.94 3.47 -4.80
CA LEU A 45 0.21 2.31 -5.34
C LEU A 45 0.92 1.71 -6.56
N VAL A 46 1.40 2.59 -7.46
CA VAL A 46 2.12 2.18 -8.67
C VAL A 46 3.45 1.53 -8.30
N GLU A 47 4.19 2.12 -7.37
CA GLU A 47 5.45 1.57 -6.89
C GLU A 47 5.28 0.22 -6.18
N ALA A 48 4.22 0.07 -5.36
CA ALA A 48 3.90 -1.19 -4.69
C ALA A 48 3.50 -2.29 -5.70
N ALA A 49 2.69 -1.95 -6.71
CA ALA A 49 2.34 -2.87 -7.78
C ALA A 49 3.58 -3.28 -8.60
N ALA A 50 4.47 -2.34 -8.92
CA ALA A 50 5.72 -2.60 -9.63
C ALA A 50 6.71 -3.46 -8.80
N ALA A 51 6.67 -3.33 -7.47
CA ALA A 51 7.43 -4.19 -6.55
C ALA A 51 6.81 -5.59 -6.37
N GLY A 52 5.64 -5.87 -6.96
CA GLY A 52 4.99 -7.18 -6.95
C GLY A 52 4.11 -7.44 -5.72
N LEU A 53 3.73 -6.40 -4.97
CA LEU A 53 2.87 -6.54 -3.81
C LEU A 53 1.39 -6.63 -4.21
N VAL A 54 0.59 -7.32 -3.39
CA VAL A 54 -0.87 -7.22 -3.49
C VAL A 54 -1.29 -5.85 -2.98
N VAL A 55 -1.91 -5.05 -3.83
CA VAL A 55 -2.33 -3.69 -3.49
C VAL A 55 -3.81 -3.68 -3.07
N VAL A 56 -4.09 -3.14 -1.89
CA VAL A 56 -5.43 -2.96 -1.34
C VAL A 56 -5.64 -1.47 -1.04
N SER A 57 -6.67 -0.86 -1.60
CA SER A 57 -6.97 0.55 -1.35
C SER A 57 -8.47 0.78 -1.15
N THR A 58 -8.82 1.90 -0.52
CA THR A 58 -10.21 2.37 -0.42
C THR A 58 -10.76 2.73 -1.80
N ALA A 59 -12.06 2.50 -2.02
CA ALA A 59 -12.75 2.80 -3.27
C ALA A 59 -13.18 4.29 -3.34
N VAL A 60 -12.25 5.22 -3.12
CA VAL A 60 -12.49 6.67 -3.13
C VAL A 60 -11.44 7.36 -4.01
N GLY A 61 -11.85 8.31 -4.87
CA GLY A 61 -10.98 8.87 -5.92
C GLY A 61 -10.82 7.96 -7.15
N GLY A 62 -9.97 8.34 -8.12
CA GLY A 62 -9.78 7.71 -9.46
C GLY A 62 -9.24 6.26 -9.51
N VAL A 63 -9.51 5.49 -8.46
CA VAL A 63 -9.12 4.08 -8.28
C VAL A 63 -10.04 3.04 -8.98
N PRO A 64 -11.08 3.36 -9.79
CA PRO A 64 -11.77 2.31 -10.56
C PRO A 64 -11.02 1.75 -11.78
N GLU A 65 -9.89 2.32 -12.23
CA GLU A 65 -9.31 1.94 -13.54
C GLU A 65 -8.23 0.82 -13.52
N VAL A 66 -7.77 0.37 -12.34
CA VAL A 66 -6.66 -0.61 -12.25
C VAL A 66 -7.09 -2.08 -12.15
N ARG A 67 -8.39 -2.37 -12.25
CA ARG A 67 -8.88 -3.76 -12.32
C ARG A 67 -8.92 -4.25 -13.76
N SER A 68 -7.94 -5.07 -14.15
CA SER A 68 -8.09 -5.95 -15.31
C SER A 68 -9.29 -6.90 -15.06
N PRO A 69 -10.21 -7.09 -16.03
CA PRO A 69 -11.29 -8.05 -15.88
C PRO A 69 -10.70 -9.47 -15.91
N THR A 70 -10.89 -10.22 -14.82
CA THR A 70 -10.69 -11.67 -14.80
C THR A 70 -11.57 -12.31 -15.90
N PRO A 71 -11.08 -13.27 -16.69
CA PRO A 71 -11.93 -13.94 -17.68
C PRO A 71 -12.99 -14.76 -16.96
N SER A 72 -14.25 -14.44 -17.23
CA SER A 72 -15.40 -15.24 -16.86
C SER A 72 -15.27 -16.62 -17.50
N GLY A 73 -15.38 -17.67 -16.69
CA GLY A 73 -15.74 -19.00 -17.17
C GLY A 73 -17.17 -19.05 -17.67
#